data_AF-A0A2K3JQT8-F1
#
_entry.id   AF-A0A2K3JQT8-F1
#
_cell.length_a   1.000
_cell.length_b   1.000
_cell.length_c   1.000
_cell.angle_alpha   90.00
_cell.angle_beta   90.00
_cell.angle_gamma   90.00
#
_symmetry.space_group_name_H-M   'P 1'
#
loop_
_entity.id
_entity.type
_entity.pdbx_description
1 polymer ?
#
loop_
_entity_poly.entity_id
_entity_poly.type
_entity_poly.pdbx_seq_one_letter_code
_entity_poly.pdbx_strand_id
1 'polypeptide(L)' 'GKVFIYWLGTEPFLYIADPEFLKKMSTEVIAKRWGKPNVFRNDREPMFGKGLVMVEGNEWVHHRHVISPTFSPIKLKV' A
#
# COMPACT_ATOMS: atom_id res chain seq x y z
N GLY A 1 13.58 12.68 -14.07
CA GLY A 1 12.27 12.73 -14.76
C GLY A 1 11.15 12.44 -13.77
N LYS A 2 9.88 12.56 -14.18
CA LYS A 2 8.73 12.21 -13.30
C LYS A 2 8.47 10.70 -13.21
N VAL A 3 8.97 9.93 -14.17
CA VAL A 3 8.95 8.46 -14.17
C VAL A 3 10.36 7.99 -14.48
N PHE A 4 10.92 7.11 -13.65
CA PHE A 4 12.24 6.52 -13.85
C PHE A 4 12.41 5.26 -13.01
N ILE A 5 13.41 4.45 -13.36
CA ILE A 5 13.84 3.31 -12.56
C ILE A 5 15.12 3.70 -11.83
N TYR A 6 15.19 3.38 -10.54
CA TYR A 6 16.44 3.40 -9.78
C TYR A 6 16.69 2.03 -9.16
N TRP A 7 17.94 1.74 -8.84
CA TRP A 7 18.35 0.45 -8.30
C TRP A 7 18.72 0.61 -6.83
N LEU A 8 18.20 -0.28 -5.99
CA LEU A 8 18.65 -0.47 -4.62
C LEU A 8 19.32 -1.84 -4.52
N GLY A 9 20.65 -1.87 -4.59
CA GLY A 9 21.39 -3.11 -4.77
C GLY A 9 20.98 -3.78 -6.09
N THR A 10 20.50 -5.02 -6.01
CA THR A 10 20.02 -5.79 -7.18
C THR A 10 18.52 -5.63 -7.45
N GLU A 11 17.79 -4.83 -6.66
CA GLU A 11 16.35 -4.62 -6.79
C GLU A 11 16.05 -3.33 -7.58
N PRO A 12 15.33 -3.40 -8.71
CA PRO A 12 14.87 -2.23 -9.44
C PRO A 12 13.57 -1.67 -8.85
N PHE A 13 13.55 -0.37 -8.57
CA PHE A 13 12.37 0.37 -8.14
C PHE A 13 11.88 1.31 -9.23
N LEU A 14 10.62 1.14 -9.65
CA LEU A 14 9.93 2.09 -10.50
C LEU A 14 9.41 3.26 -9.68
N TYR A 15 9.98 4.44 -9.89
CA TYR A 15 9.49 5.69 -9.32
C TYR A 15 8.49 6.36 -10.26
N ILE A 16 7.34 6.76 -9.72
CA ILE A 16 6.27 7.46 -10.46
C ILE A 16 5.84 8.67 -9.63
N ALA A 17 6.10 9.87 -10.15
CA ALA A 17 5.61 11.16 -9.63
C ALA A 17 4.76 11.92 -10.67
N ASP A 18 4.33 11.24 -11.73
CA ASP A 18 3.37 11.79 -12.68
C ASP A 18 1.93 11.64 -12.13
N PRO A 19 1.20 12.75 -11.87
CA PRO A 19 -0.13 12.68 -11.29
C PRO A 19 -1.18 11.98 -12.16
N GLU A 20 -1.11 12.14 -13.48
CA GLU A 20 -2.07 11.53 -14.41
C GLU A 20 -1.84 10.02 -14.47
N PHE A 21 -0.58 9.60 -14.49
CA PHE A 21 -0.20 8.21 -14.37
C PHE A 21 -0.69 7.61 -13.04
N LEU A 22 -0.39 8.27 -11.92
CA LEU A 22 -0.81 7.81 -10.59
C LEU A 22 -2.32 7.66 -10.50
N LYS A 23 -3.09 8.64 -11.02
CA LYS A 23 -4.55 8.58 -11.05
C LYS A 23 -5.04 7.34 -11.81
N LYS A 24 -4.48 7.08 -13.00
CA LYS A 24 -4.85 5.90 -13.81
C LYS A 24 -4.56 4.60 -13.08
N MET A 25 -3.39 4.49 -12.46
CA MET A 25 -2.96 3.27 -11.75
C MET A 25 -3.66 3.04 -10.41
N SER A 26 -4.07 4.12 -9.75
CA SER A 26 -4.74 4.06 -8.44
C SER A 26 -6.25 3.79 -8.56
N THR A 27 -6.78 3.62 -9.77
CA THR A 27 -8.16 3.18 -9.95
C THR A 27 -8.38 1.82 -9.31
N GLU A 28 -9.51 1.64 -8.63
CA GLU A 28 -9.74 0.51 -7.72
C GLU A 28 -9.48 -0.86 -8.35
N VAL A 29 -9.87 -1.06 -9.61
CA VAL A 29 -9.69 -2.32 -10.35
C VAL A 29 -8.21 -2.63 -10.58
N ILE A 30 -7.42 -1.59 -10.91
CA ILE A 30 -5.98 -1.74 -11.15
C ILE A 30 -5.23 -1.85 -9.83
N ALA A 31 -5.56 -1.02 -8.84
CA ALA A 31 -5.00 -1.04 -7.49
C ALA A 31 -5.06 -2.43 -6.85
N LYS A 32 -6.17 -3.16 -7.00
CA LYS A 32 -6.34 -4.54 -6.51
C LYS A 32 -5.37 -5.56 -7.12
N ARG A 33 -4.77 -5.26 -8.29
CA ARG A 33 -3.80 -6.14 -8.95
C ARG A 33 -2.37 -5.93 -8.45
N TRP A 34 -2.10 -4.83 -7.76
CA TRP A 34 -0.77 -4.56 -7.20
C TRP A 34 -0.70 -5.11 -5.78
N GLY A 35 0.15 -6.12 -5.59
CA GLY A 35 0.57 -6.56 -4.25
C GLY A 35 1.64 -5.63 -3.69
N LYS A 36 1.90 -5.72 -2.39
CA LYS A 36 3.05 -5.07 -1.76
C LYS A 36 4.33 -5.77 -2.24
N PRO A 37 5.39 -5.01 -2.57
CA PRO A 37 6.67 -5.59 -2.95
C PRO A 37 7.17 -6.58 -1.90
N ASN A 38 7.62 -7.76 -2.33
CA ASN A 38 8.13 -8.79 -1.42
C ASN A 38 9.32 -8.29 -0.58
N VAL A 39 10.15 -7.40 -1.15
CA VAL A 39 11.24 -6.72 -0.42
C VAL A 39 10.74 -6.04 0.86
N PHE A 40 9.58 -5.38 0.80
CA PHE A 40 9.00 -4.72 1.97
C PHE A 40 8.31 -5.69 2.93
N ARG A 41 7.91 -6.87 2.48
CA ARG A 41 7.31 -7.87 3.37
C ARG A 41 8.34 -8.38 4.36
N ASN A 42 9.51 -8.81 3.87
CA ASN A 42 10.56 -9.36 4.73
C ASN A 42 11.15 -8.31 5.66
N ASP A 43 11.51 -7.14 5.12
CA ASP A 43 12.19 -6.09 5.89
C ASP A 43 11.31 -5.50 6.99
N ARG A 44 9.98 -5.54 6.83
CA ARG A 44 9.04 -4.88 7.73
C ARG A 44 8.20 -5.83 8.57
N GLU A 45 8.34 -7.14 8.37
CA GLU A 45 7.67 -8.16 9.19
C GLU A 45 7.98 -8.02 10.69
N PRO A 46 9.23 -7.76 11.13
CA PRO A 46 9.53 -7.56 12.55
C PRO A 46 8.80 -6.37 13.20
N MET A 47 8.47 -5.33 12.41
CA MET A 47 7.79 -4.12 12.92
C MET A 47 6.28 -4.23 12.88
N PHE A 48 5.72 -4.88 11.86
CA PHE A 48 4.29 -4.80 11.58
C PHE A 48 3.58 -6.16 11.50
N GLY A 49 4.31 -7.27 11.48
CA GLY A 49 3.77 -8.63 11.40
C GLY A 49 2.66 -8.75 10.35
N LYS A 50 1.49 -9.24 10.78
CA LYS A 50 0.25 -9.31 9.98
C LYS A 50 -0.70 -8.14 10.24
N GLY A 51 -0.17 -6.96 10.53
CA GLY A 51 -0.96 -5.74 10.69
C GLY A 51 -1.62 -5.27 9.38
N LEU A 52 -2.59 -4.36 9.47
CA LEU A 52 -3.32 -3.80 8.31
C LEU A 52 -2.39 -3.27 7.20
N VAL A 53 -1.24 -2.72 7.58
CA VAL A 53 -0.22 -2.22 6.64
C VAL A 53 0.54 -3.33 5.91
N MET A 54 0.43 -4.59 6.34
CA MET A 54 1.16 -5.75 5.78
C MET A 54 0.24 -6.76 5.07
N VAL A 55 -0.97 -7.03 5.60
CA VAL A 55 -1.90 -8.00 4.99
C VAL A 55 -2.46 -7.52 3.63
N GLU A 56 -2.89 -8.46 2.79
CA GLU A 56 -3.45 -8.22 1.46
C GLU A 56 -4.73 -9.04 1.22
N GLY A 57 -5.39 -8.81 0.08
CA GLY A 57 -6.57 -9.56 -0.32
C GLY A 57 -7.68 -9.53 0.73
N ASN A 58 -8.30 -10.69 0.98
CA ASN A 58 -9.45 -10.81 1.88
C ASN A 58 -9.09 -10.50 3.35
N GLU A 59 -7.87 -10.81 3.79
CA GLU A 59 -7.41 -10.50 5.15
C GLU A 59 -7.33 -8.98 5.34
N TRP A 60 -6.81 -8.25 4.34
CA TRP A 60 -6.82 -6.79 4.34
C TRP A 60 -8.24 -6.21 4.33
N VAL A 61 -9.14 -6.77 3.50
CA VAL A 61 -10.54 -6.34 3.46
C VAL A 61 -11.19 -6.50 4.84
N HIS A 62 -10.98 -7.64 5.49
CA HIS A 62 -11.50 -7.90 6.83
C HIS A 62 -10.93 -6.91 7.87
N HIS A 63 -9.61 -6.77 7.93
CA HIS A 63 -8.96 -5.86 8.88
C HIS A 63 -9.43 -4.41 8.67
N ARG A 64 -9.52 -3.96 7.41
CA ARG A 64 -10.00 -2.60 7.10
C ARG A 64 -11.46 -2.40 7.49
N HIS A 65 -12.31 -3.41 7.27
CA HIS A 65 -13.72 -3.33 7.64
C HIS A 65 -13.90 -3.18 9.15
N VAL A 66 -13.11 -3.89 9.96
CA VAL A 66 -13.15 -3.80 11.42
C VAL A 66 -12.62 -2.44 11.93
N ILE A 67 -11.54 -1.93 11.33
CA ILE A 67 -10.83 -0.74 11.83
C ILE A 67 -11.49 0.57 11.36
N SER A 68 -11.97 0.63 10.11
CA SER A 68 -12.47 1.87 9.49
C SER A 68 -13.57 2.59 10.29
N PRO A 69 -14.53 1.91 10.93
CA PRO A 69 -15.59 2.58 11.69
C PRO A 69 -15.10 3.39 12.89
N THR A 70 -13.91 3.09 13.43
CA THR A 70 -13.31 3.82 14.56
C THR A 70 -12.84 5.22 14.15
N PHE A 71 -12.55 5.43 12.87
CA PHE A 71 -12.11 6.71 12.30
C PHE A 71 -13.28 7.53 11.73
N SER A 72 -14.49 7.37 12.26
CA SER A 72 -15.63 8.21 11.87
C SER A 72 -15.55 9.57 12.57
N PRO A 73 -16.11 10.66 11.98
CA PRO A 73 -16.10 11.98 12.60
C PRO A 73 -16.69 12.03 14.01
N ILE A 74 -17.61 11.12 14.33
CA ILE A 74 -18.25 11.02 15.65
C ILE A 74 -17.31 10.40 16.69
N LYS A 75 -16.44 9.47 16.27
CA LYS A 75 -15.53 8.73 17.16
C LYS A 75 -14.14 9.34 17.25
N LEU A 76 -13.75 10.15 16.26
CA LEU A 76 -12.51 10.90 16.29
C LEU A 76 -12.65 12.12 17.21
N LYS A 77 -11.93 12.10 18.34
CA LYS A 77 -11.70 13.31 19.14
C LYS A 77 -10.49 14.03 18.57
N VAL A 78 -10.64 15.32 18.29
CA VAL A 78 -9.55 16.26 17.95
C VAL A 78 -8.96 16.80 19.25
#